data_AF-A0A2J6RD50-F1
#
_entry.id   AF-A0A2J6RD50-F1
#
_cell.length_a   1.000
_cell.length_b   1.000
_cell.length_c   1.000
_cell.angle_alpha   90.00
_cell.angle_beta   90.00
_cell.angle_gamma   90.00
#
_symmetry.space_group_name_H-M   'P 1'
#
loop_
_entity.id
_entity.type
_entity.pdbx_description
1 polymer ?
#
loop_
_entity_poly.entity_id
_entity_poly.type
_entity_poly.pdbx_seq_one_letter_code
_entity_poly.pdbx_strand_id
1 'polypeptide(L)'
;MHLFSKASKKAKKSPDSDEESHSPRSRSPLKKSSSSSSSSRSGTAKDENHRPAPGSARNSRTFPKAGPDSPRHPFDLNTHPLNLPPDQIRRLSALSAMSDPDRMDIDNEGPTGAPASPSVQTNMPGSFDSPKINGSNGTSNGEGPVPPPHKSNPTSPAAVALPTPEEAEAFKTAGNKFYKAKEYKKAIEEYTKAVDAQPSSATYLSNRAAAYISNGQYNDALNDCLRADELDPQNPKILLRLARVYTSLGRPQDALSTYARIQPAPSAKDLAPAKSMLQHIEVAEDALKNGTTGSMALHALDQAEKLLGLGAMKPRKWQLMRGEAYLKMGNVNALGDAQNIAMSLLRNNSQDPEALVLRGRALYAQGENEKALQHFRQALNCDPDYRDAVKYLRMVQKLDRMKADGNADYKAGRWQAAIDKYSEALEVDPLNKGTNSKLLQNRALCRVQLKDYKGAISDCERAISLDPTYTKAKKTKATALGQSGDWEAAVRELKELQEQDPQDGSIAKEVRKAELELKKSKRKDYYKILGVEKDADENQIKKAYRKAAIIHHPDKNPDDEQAAERFKDIGEAYETLSDPEYATPLGSLIDDTDSRTENVHGMIAVKTL
;
A
#
# COMPACT_ATOMS: atom_id res chain seq x y z
N MET A 1 -66.50 -28.90 39.23
CA MET A 1 -65.79 -27.60 39.23
C MET A 1 -64.40 -27.81 38.66
N HIS A 2 -64.07 -27.12 37.56
CA HIS A 2 -62.81 -26.41 37.21
C HIS A 2 -61.45 -26.89 37.79
N LEU A 3 -60.31 -26.96 37.08
CA LEU A 3 -59.80 -26.27 35.88
C LEU A 3 -58.55 -27.01 35.29
N PHE A 4 -58.48 -27.05 33.94
CA PHE A 4 -57.35 -26.86 32.99
C PHE A 4 -55.93 -27.48 33.22
N SER A 5 -55.35 -28.33 32.34
CA SER A 5 -54.99 -28.21 30.88
C SER A 5 -53.56 -27.65 30.70
N LYS A 6 -52.66 -28.03 29.77
CA LYS A 6 -52.49 -28.94 28.59
C LYS A 6 -51.00 -28.77 28.21
N ALA A 7 -50.32 -29.49 27.32
CA ALA A 7 -50.35 -30.82 26.72
C ALA A 7 -49.24 -30.81 25.65
N SER A 8 -48.55 -31.94 25.52
CA SER A 8 -47.57 -32.29 24.47
C SER A 8 -48.28 -32.93 23.25
N LYS A 9 -47.65 -32.92 22.06
CA LYS A 9 -47.83 -33.88 20.91
C LYS A 9 -46.88 -33.44 19.76
N LYS A 10 -46.02 -34.22 19.09
CA LYS A 10 -45.94 -35.63 18.58
C LYS A 10 -46.43 -35.80 17.12
N ALA A 11 -45.54 -36.24 16.20
CA ALA A 11 -45.77 -37.19 15.07
C ALA A 11 -44.47 -37.31 14.21
N LYS A 12 -43.82 -38.48 14.00
CA LYS A 12 -44.11 -39.70 13.19
C LYS A 12 -44.02 -39.55 11.66
N LYS A 13 -42.99 -40.14 11.02
CA LYS A 13 -43.08 -41.20 9.96
C LYS A 13 -41.69 -41.60 9.40
N SER A 14 -41.47 -42.91 9.24
CA SER A 14 -40.53 -43.62 8.33
C SER A 14 -41.38 -44.48 7.36
N PRO A 15 -40.88 -45.08 6.24
CA PRO A 15 -39.94 -46.23 6.24
C PRO A 15 -39.02 -46.40 4.99
N ASP A 16 -38.32 -47.54 4.96
CA ASP A 16 -37.56 -48.26 3.90
C ASP A 16 -36.10 -47.83 3.60
N SER A 17 -35.11 -48.72 3.42
CA SER A 17 -34.94 -50.17 3.69
C SER A 17 -33.43 -50.53 3.49
N ASP A 18 -33.01 -51.66 4.07
CA ASP A 18 -31.88 -52.56 3.71
C ASP A 18 -30.41 -52.10 4.00
N GLU A 19 -29.81 -52.61 5.09
CA GLU A 19 -28.96 -53.83 5.20
C GLU A 19 -27.46 -53.57 4.96
N GLU A 20 -26.67 -53.64 6.05
CA GLU A 20 -25.52 -54.55 6.26
C GLU A 20 -24.26 -54.27 5.38
N SER A 21 -23.01 -54.29 5.84
CA SER A 21 -22.38 -54.60 7.12
C SER A 21 -20.86 -54.32 7.04
N HIS A 22 -20.22 -54.24 8.21
CA HIS A 22 -18.80 -54.56 8.50
C HIS A 22 -17.62 -53.74 7.92
N SER A 23 -17.05 -52.89 8.80
CA SER A 23 -15.59 -52.70 8.96
C SER A 23 -14.93 -54.00 9.49
N PRO A 24 -13.62 -54.29 9.26
CA PRO A 24 -12.58 -53.69 10.12
C PRO A 24 -11.12 -53.57 9.57
N ARG A 25 -10.37 -52.66 10.22
CA ARG A 25 -8.98 -52.77 10.73
C ARG A 25 -7.74 -52.81 9.79
N SER A 26 -7.00 -51.70 9.86
CA SER A 26 -5.65 -51.55 10.49
C SER A 26 -4.35 -52.13 9.87
N ARG A 27 -3.32 -51.28 9.96
CA ARG A 27 -1.85 -51.51 10.13
C ARG A 27 -0.93 -51.49 8.89
N SER A 28 -0.01 -50.53 8.95
CA SER A 28 1.24 -50.28 8.20
C SER A 28 2.23 -51.47 8.25
N PRO A 29 3.38 -51.51 7.50
CA PRO A 29 4.53 -50.61 7.77
C PRO A 29 5.53 -50.30 6.62
N LEU A 30 6.30 -49.22 6.88
CA LEU A 30 7.68 -48.87 6.50
C LEU A 30 8.54 -49.86 5.66
N LYS A 31 9.28 -49.31 4.67
CA LYS A 31 10.67 -49.71 4.36
C LYS A 31 11.56 -48.51 4.04
N LYS A 32 12.68 -48.45 4.76
CA LYS A 32 13.90 -47.67 4.48
C LYS A 32 14.73 -48.40 3.41
N SER A 33 15.48 -47.66 2.60
CA SER A 33 16.78 -48.13 2.11
C SER A 33 17.75 -46.96 1.99
N SER A 34 18.97 -47.24 2.41
CA SER A 34 20.15 -46.38 2.43
C SER A 34 21.16 -46.91 1.43
N SER A 35 21.81 -46.05 0.64
CA SER A 35 23.24 -46.22 0.33
C SER A 35 23.83 -44.93 -0.24
N SER A 36 25.01 -44.63 0.29
CA SER A 36 25.94 -43.59 -0.08
C SER A 36 26.90 -44.09 -1.17
N SER A 37 27.27 -43.24 -2.13
CA SER A 37 28.62 -43.26 -2.72
C SER A 37 28.96 -41.94 -3.39
N SER A 38 30.04 -41.36 -2.89
CA SER A 38 30.87 -40.29 -3.46
C SER A 38 31.49 -40.65 -4.81
N SER A 39 31.67 -39.65 -5.69
CA SER A 39 32.88 -39.56 -6.51
C SER A 39 33.07 -38.13 -7.04
N SER A 40 34.19 -37.56 -6.61
CA SER A 40 34.91 -36.41 -7.14
C SER A 40 35.36 -36.64 -8.59
N ARG A 41 35.47 -35.56 -9.38
CA ARG A 41 36.56 -35.41 -10.35
C ARG A 41 36.79 -33.95 -10.76
N SER A 42 37.97 -33.49 -10.37
CA SER A 42 38.72 -32.31 -10.80
C SER A 42 39.62 -32.62 -11.99
N GLY A 43 40.00 -31.58 -12.74
CA GLY A 43 41.11 -31.56 -13.72
C GLY A 43 40.61 -31.67 -15.17
N THR A 44 41.08 -30.88 -16.14
CA THR A 44 42.39 -30.24 -16.29
C THR A 44 42.33 -29.06 -17.27
N ALA A 45 43.14 -28.04 -16.98
CA ALA A 45 43.52 -26.95 -17.86
C ALA A 45 44.35 -27.43 -19.07
N LYS A 46 44.32 -26.65 -20.16
CA LYS A 46 45.45 -26.47 -21.07
C LYS A 46 45.51 -25.01 -21.53
N ASP A 47 46.54 -24.34 -21.04
CA ASP A 47 47.20 -23.20 -21.67
C ASP A 47 47.78 -23.63 -23.03
N GLU A 48 47.82 -22.71 -23.99
CA GLU A 48 49.07 -22.42 -24.69
C GLU A 48 49.11 -20.99 -25.26
N ASN A 49 50.26 -20.37 -25.03
CA ASN A 49 50.68 -19.01 -25.34
C ASN A 49 50.68 -18.70 -26.85
N HIS A 50 50.65 -17.40 -27.21
CA HIS A 50 51.71 -16.72 -27.99
C HIS A 50 51.44 -15.19 -28.10
N ARG A 51 52.40 -14.39 -27.61
CA ARG A 51 52.67 -12.96 -27.95
C ARG A 51 53.78 -12.94 -29.04
N PRO A 52 54.16 -11.82 -29.70
CA PRO A 52 53.89 -10.39 -29.44
C PRO A 52 53.50 -9.52 -30.68
N ALA A 53 53.25 -8.22 -30.45
CA ALA A 53 52.98 -7.10 -31.39
C ALA A 53 54.16 -6.80 -32.38
N PRO A 54 54.15 -5.84 -33.36
CA PRO A 54 53.54 -4.48 -33.36
C PRO A 54 53.06 -3.93 -34.74
N GLY A 55 52.57 -2.67 -34.81
CA GLY A 55 52.69 -1.85 -36.04
C GLY A 55 51.51 -0.98 -36.50
N SER A 56 51.73 0.33 -36.44
CA SER A 56 51.01 1.52 -36.96
C SER A 56 50.43 1.49 -38.40
N ALA A 57 49.34 2.26 -38.61
CA ALA A 57 49.06 3.25 -39.71
C ALA A 57 47.59 3.20 -40.21
N ARG A 58 46.77 4.23 -39.96
CA ARG A 58 46.42 5.35 -40.88
C ARG A 58 46.16 4.96 -42.35
N ASN A 59 44.89 4.98 -42.77
CA ASN A 59 44.33 5.75 -43.91
C ASN A 59 42.87 5.32 -44.22
N SER A 60 41.91 6.21 -44.01
CA SER A 60 41.25 7.04 -45.04
C SER A 60 40.26 6.28 -45.93
N ARG A 61 38.96 6.48 -45.69
CA ARG A 61 37.92 6.29 -46.72
C ARG A 61 37.03 7.52 -46.80
N THR A 62 37.16 8.11 -47.99
CA THR A 62 36.43 9.16 -48.70
C THR A 62 34.90 9.15 -48.55
N PHE A 63 34.33 10.35 -48.40
CA PHE A 63 32.90 10.65 -48.56
C PHE A 63 32.48 10.71 -50.04
N PRO A 64 31.25 10.30 -50.41
CA PRO A 64 30.68 10.62 -51.72
C PRO A 64 30.01 12.00 -51.72
N LYS A 65 30.12 12.67 -52.87
CA LYS A 65 29.69 14.03 -53.21
C LYS A 65 28.17 14.08 -53.40
N ALA A 66 27.51 15.06 -52.79
CA ALA A 66 26.07 15.33 -52.95
C ALA A 66 25.74 16.02 -54.28
N GLY A 67 24.63 15.62 -54.91
CA GLY A 67 23.97 16.34 -56.00
C GLY A 67 23.02 17.42 -55.47
N PRO A 68 22.59 18.38 -56.30
CA PRO A 68 21.80 19.52 -55.87
C PRO A 68 20.31 19.16 -55.93
N ASP A 69 19.68 19.00 -54.77
CA ASP A 69 18.27 19.34 -54.50
C ASP A 69 17.82 18.64 -53.20
N SER A 70 18.03 19.30 -52.07
CA SER A 70 17.30 19.03 -50.83
C SER A 70 17.39 20.23 -49.87
N PRO A 71 16.33 20.51 -49.08
CA PRO A 71 16.19 21.76 -48.35
C PRO A 71 17.17 21.84 -47.17
N ARG A 72 17.78 23.01 -47.00
CA ARG A 72 18.68 23.32 -45.88
C ARG A 72 17.95 23.19 -44.55
N HIS A 73 18.30 22.19 -43.75
CA HIS A 73 18.02 22.18 -42.31
C HIS A 73 18.88 23.24 -41.63
N PRO A 74 18.31 24.13 -40.79
CA PRO A 74 19.12 25.04 -40.01
C PRO A 74 19.50 24.34 -38.69
N PHE A 75 20.80 24.42 -38.36
CA PHE A 75 21.40 24.20 -37.04
C PHE A 75 22.12 22.86 -36.75
N ASP A 76 23.14 23.04 -35.91
CA ASP A 76 24.39 22.29 -35.75
C ASP A 76 24.28 21.14 -34.74
N LEU A 77 25.02 20.06 -34.96
CA LEU A 77 24.94 18.79 -34.21
C LEU A 77 25.46 18.88 -32.76
N ASN A 78 25.90 20.07 -32.31
CA ASN A 78 26.53 20.30 -31.00
C ASN A 78 25.72 21.21 -30.06
N THR A 79 24.43 21.43 -30.34
CA THR A 79 23.60 22.33 -29.53
C THR A 79 22.96 21.59 -28.35
N HIS A 80 23.29 21.98 -27.12
CA HIS A 80 22.76 21.40 -25.88
C HIS A 80 21.24 21.63 -25.76
N PRO A 81 20.43 20.65 -25.30
CA PRO A 81 18.95 20.68 -25.34
C PRO A 81 18.29 21.80 -24.51
N LEU A 82 19.04 22.55 -23.71
CA LEU A 82 18.57 23.73 -22.97
C LEU A 82 18.70 25.06 -23.73
N ASN A 83 19.41 25.08 -24.87
CA ASN A 83 19.57 26.28 -25.71
C ASN A 83 18.59 26.35 -26.89
N LEU A 84 17.55 25.51 -26.89
CA LEU A 84 16.51 25.54 -27.91
C LEU A 84 15.50 26.66 -27.64
N PRO A 85 14.93 27.29 -28.68
CA PRO A 85 13.84 28.25 -28.53
C PRO A 85 12.67 27.68 -27.70
N PRO A 86 11.93 28.52 -26.96
CA PRO A 86 10.90 28.08 -26.00
C PRO A 86 9.84 27.14 -26.60
N ASP A 87 9.48 27.37 -27.86
CA ASP A 87 8.47 26.57 -28.56
C ASP A 87 8.96 25.17 -28.94
N GLN A 88 10.27 24.97 -29.13
CA GLN A 88 10.86 23.65 -29.38
C GLN A 88 11.07 22.86 -28.09
N ILE A 89 11.43 23.53 -26.99
CA ILE A 89 11.43 22.91 -25.65
C ILE A 89 10.02 22.44 -25.28
N ARG A 90 9.01 23.25 -25.58
CA ARG A 90 7.60 22.88 -25.38
C ARG A 90 7.19 21.69 -26.24
N ARG A 91 7.70 21.58 -27.48
CA ARG A 91 7.43 20.46 -28.40
C ARG A 91 8.10 19.15 -27.96
N LEU A 92 9.36 19.21 -27.51
CA LEU A 92 10.10 18.06 -26.94
C LEU A 92 9.50 17.62 -25.59
N SER A 93 9.09 18.56 -24.76
CA SER A 93 8.34 18.29 -23.53
C SER A 93 6.98 17.66 -23.82
N ALA A 94 6.26 18.14 -24.84
CA ALA A 94 4.99 17.55 -25.30
C ALA A 94 5.17 16.13 -25.86
N LEU A 95 6.27 15.84 -26.56
CA LEU A 95 6.61 14.48 -27.02
C LEU A 95 6.95 13.54 -25.86
N SER A 96 7.57 14.04 -24.79
CA SER A 96 7.81 13.27 -23.56
C SER A 96 6.55 13.10 -22.69
N ALA A 97 5.52 13.92 -22.89
CA ALA A 97 4.25 13.90 -22.17
C ALA A 97 3.15 13.09 -22.87
N MET A 98 3.43 12.48 -24.02
CA MET A 98 2.47 11.56 -24.66
C MET A 98 2.40 10.27 -23.85
N SER A 99 1.28 10.08 -23.14
CA SER A 99 0.93 8.83 -22.47
C SER A 99 0.70 7.75 -23.53
N ASP A 100 1.64 6.82 -23.67
CA ASP A 100 1.44 5.61 -24.46
C ASP A 100 0.60 4.63 -23.64
N PRO A 101 -0.63 4.28 -24.08
CA PRO A 101 -1.52 3.40 -23.33
C PRO A 101 -0.98 1.97 -23.17
N ASP A 102 0.01 1.57 -23.98
CA ASP A 102 0.66 0.24 -23.91
C ASP A 102 1.96 0.24 -23.08
N ARG A 103 2.29 1.36 -22.40
CA ARG A 103 3.49 1.50 -21.59
C ARG A 103 3.30 0.88 -20.20
N MET A 104 4.15 -0.10 -19.89
CA MET A 104 4.22 -0.72 -18.57
C MET A 104 4.40 0.31 -17.46
N ASP A 105 3.68 0.13 -16.35
CA ASP A 105 3.76 0.99 -15.17
C ASP A 105 5.15 0.88 -14.55
N ILE A 106 6.02 1.82 -14.92
CA ILE A 106 7.24 2.15 -14.20
C ILE A 106 6.81 3.25 -13.24
N ASP A 107 6.78 2.94 -11.94
CA ASP A 107 6.51 3.92 -10.88
C ASP A 107 7.64 4.98 -10.92
N ASN A 108 7.47 6.00 -11.75
CA ASN A 108 8.30 7.20 -11.76
C ASN A 108 7.38 8.40 -11.52
N GLU A 109 6.79 8.44 -10.33
CA GLU A 109 6.23 9.68 -9.80
C GLU A 109 7.39 10.54 -9.30
N GLY A 110 7.98 11.30 -10.22
CA GLY A 110 8.81 12.44 -9.87
C GLY A 110 7.96 13.51 -9.20
N PRO A 111 8.50 14.27 -8.24
CA PRO A 111 7.72 15.18 -7.42
C PRO A 111 7.13 16.32 -8.25
N THR A 112 5.81 16.32 -8.43
CA THR A 112 5.06 17.52 -8.79
C THR A 112 5.04 18.43 -7.56
N GLY A 113 6.00 19.33 -7.50
CA GLY A 113 6.11 20.32 -6.43
C GLY A 113 7.22 21.30 -6.75
N ALA A 114 6.91 22.31 -7.55
CA ALA A 114 7.77 23.47 -7.69
C ALA A 114 7.94 24.13 -6.31
N PRO A 115 9.17 24.38 -5.83
CA PRO A 115 9.37 25.10 -4.59
C PRO A 115 9.09 26.59 -4.84
N ALA A 116 8.04 27.11 -4.21
CA ALA A 116 7.85 28.54 -4.06
C ALA A 116 8.98 29.08 -3.18
N SER A 117 9.88 29.86 -3.79
CA SER A 117 10.89 30.62 -3.06
C SER A 117 10.23 31.86 -2.45
N PRO A 118 10.46 32.19 -1.16
CA PRO A 118 9.98 33.44 -0.59
C PRO A 118 10.90 34.59 -1.01
N SER A 119 10.30 35.61 -1.61
CA SER A 119 10.93 36.91 -1.86
C SER A 119 11.08 37.67 -0.54
N VAL A 120 12.30 37.76 -0.04
CA VAL A 120 12.69 38.65 1.07
C VAL A 120 13.18 39.97 0.47
N GLN A 121 12.46 41.06 0.76
CA GLN A 121 12.92 42.40 0.47
C GLN A 121 13.98 42.82 1.49
N THR A 122 15.10 43.23 0.94
CA THR A 122 16.20 43.99 1.54
C THR A 122 15.73 45.35 2.04
N ASN A 123 16.09 45.70 3.28
CA ASN A 123 16.60 47.03 3.62
C ASN A 123 17.42 46.94 4.92
N MET A 124 18.74 47.06 4.76
CA MET A 124 19.73 47.48 5.76
C MET A 124 20.12 48.92 5.40
N PRO A 125 20.60 49.81 6.31
CA PRO A 125 21.96 49.66 6.81
C PRO A 125 22.30 50.23 8.20
N GLY A 126 23.44 49.76 8.72
CA GLY A 126 24.21 50.39 9.80
C GLY A 126 25.05 49.35 10.54
N SER A 127 26.22 48.93 10.01
CA SER A 127 27.53 49.56 10.29
C SER A 127 28.01 49.25 11.73
N PHE A 128 29.15 48.63 12.04
CA PHE A 128 30.40 48.39 11.30
C PHE A 128 31.20 47.25 11.98
N ASP A 129 32.24 46.84 11.26
CA ASP A 129 33.08 45.66 11.39
C ASP A 129 33.96 45.52 12.66
N SER A 130 34.20 44.23 12.97
CA SER A 130 35.32 43.62 13.70
C SER A 130 36.70 44.07 13.14
N PRO A 131 37.90 43.84 13.76
CA PRO A 131 38.37 42.48 14.05
C PRO A 131 39.56 42.21 15.03
N LYS A 132 39.65 40.91 15.39
CA LYS A 132 40.85 40.03 15.46
C LYS A 132 41.87 40.06 16.63
N ILE A 133 42.02 38.86 17.23
CA ILE A 133 43.21 37.97 17.32
C ILE A 133 44.33 38.19 18.39
N ASN A 134 44.67 37.05 19.03
CA ASN A 134 45.90 36.52 19.68
C ASN A 134 46.64 37.27 20.81
N GLY A 135 46.70 36.58 21.97
CA GLY A 135 47.88 35.82 22.45
C GLY A 135 49.15 36.57 22.89
N SER A 136 49.60 36.36 24.13
CA SER A 136 51.00 36.00 24.51
C SER A 136 51.26 36.15 26.03
N ASN A 137 52.17 35.32 26.53
CA ASN A 137 52.75 35.32 27.88
C ASN A 137 53.60 36.57 28.16
N GLY A 138 53.69 36.99 29.42
CA GLY A 138 54.73 37.92 29.89
C GLY A 138 54.63 38.26 31.38
N THR A 139 55.58 37.74 32.16
CA THR A 139 55.87 38.03 33.57
C THR A 139 56.39 39.46 33.80
N SER A 140 55.91 40.17 34.84
CA SER A 140 56.70 41.17 35.58
C SER A 140 56.07 41.52 36.94
N ASN A 141 56.89 41.46 37.98
CA ASN A 141 56.62 41.92 39.35
C ASN A 141 56.45 43.45 39.42
N GLY A 142 55.64 43.93 40.37
CA GLY A 142 55.60 45.34 40.81
C GLY A 142 54.46 45.62 41.80
N GLU A 143 54.80 46.10 42.99
CA GLU A 143 53.99 46.21 44.21
C GLU A 143 52.88 47.29 44.22
N GLY A 144 51.82 47.01 45.01
CA GLY A 144 50.99 47.98 45.76
C GLY A 144 49.47 47.92 45.49
N PRO A 145 48.58 48.28 46.45
CA PRO A 145 48.65 48.25 47.92
C PRO A 145 47.53 47.38 48.56
N VAL A 146 47.62 47.25 49.89
CA VAL A 146 46.84 46.40 50.81
C VAL A 146 45.30 46.67 50.77
N PRO A 147 44.43 45.63 50.80
CA PRO A 147 42.99 45.79 50.99
C PRO A 147 42.59 45.93 52.49
N PRO A 148 41.54 46.71 52.81
CA PRO A 148 41.07 46.94 54.18
C PRO A 148 40.38 45.71 54.81
N PRO A 149 40.27 45.64 56.15
CA PRO A 149 40.00 44.40 56.86
C PRO A 149 38.54 43.96 56.81
N HIS A 150 38.39 42.63 56.86
CA HIS A 150 37.17 41.85 56.99
C HIS A 150 36.16 42.46 58.00
N LYS A 151 34.98 42.82 57.51
CA LYS A 151 33.74 42.68 58.29
C LYS A 151 33.19 41.29 58.01
N SER A 152 33.42 40.38 58.95
CA SER A 152 32.78 39.07 59.01
C SER A 152 31.27 39.26 59.14
N ASN A 153 30.54 39.07 58.05
CA ASN A 153 29.11 38.83 58.08
C ASN A 153 28.91 37.35 58.46
N PRO A 154 28.22 37.01 59.56
CA PRO A 154 27.93 35.62 59.88
C PRO A 154 26.73 35.22 59.04
N THR A 155 26.98 34.69 57.85
CA THR A 155 25.96 33.92 57.15
C THR A 155 26.63 32.68 56.58
N SER A 156 27.04 31.80 57.51
CA SER A 156 26.92 30.38 57.21
C SER A 156 25.48 30.15 56.72
N PRO A 157 25.26 29.42 55.62
CA PRO A 157 23.92 28.91 55.37
C PRO A 157 23.53 28.14 56.63
N ALA A 158 22.45 28.58 57.28
CA ALA A 158 21.87 27.83 58.37
C ALA A 158 21.72 26.40 57.85
N ALA A 159 22.41 25.46 58.48
CA ALA A 159 22.09 24.05 58.32
C ALA A 159 20.59 23.97 58.58
N VAL A 160 19.82 23.74 57.53
CA VAL A 160 18.38 23.47 57.64
C VAL A 160 18.32 22.28 58.57
N ALA A 161 17.90 22.52 59.82
CA ALA A 161 17.73 21.47 60.79
C ALA A 161 16.86 20.41 60.12
N LEU A 162 17.34 19.16 60.10
CA LEU A 162 16.55 18.04 59.61
C LEU A 162 15.18 18.13 60.30
N PRO A 163 14.07 18.19 59.54
CA PRO A 163 12.77 18.38 60.16
C PRO A 163 12.54 17.27 61.15
N THR A 164 12.08 17.62 62.34
CA THR A 164 11.88 16.64 63.41
C THR A 164 10.75 15.66 63.01
N PRO A 165 10.74 14.43 63.55
CA PRO A 165 9.64 13.48 63.29
C PRO A 165 8.24 14.04 63.59
N GLU A 166 8.14 15.00 64.52
CA GLU A 166 6.89 15.71 64.86
C GLU A 166 6.45 16.67 63.74
N GLU A 167 7.39 17.36 63.10
CA GLU A 167 7.11 18.22 61.95
C GLU A 167 6.67 17.39 60.73
N ALA A 168 7.24 16.21 60.53
CA ALA A 168 6.83 15.28 59.47
C ALA A 168 5.36 14.83 59.63
N GLU A 169 4.93 14.54 60.86
CA GLU A 169 3.54 14.22 61.19
C GLU A 169 2.61 15.42 60.96
N ALA A 170 3.03 16.63 61.31
CA ALA A 170 2.28 17.85 61.03
C ALA A 170 2.08 18.06 59.52
N PHE A 171 3.13 17.90 58.71
CA PHE A 171 3.05 17.98 57.25
C PHE A 171 2.13 16.90 56.65
N LYS A 172 2.17 15.67 57.17
CA LYS A 172 1.22 14.61 56.77
C LYS A 172 -0.23 15.01 57.05
N THR A 173 -0.53 15.54 58.24
CA THR A 173 -1.90 15.93 58.59
C THR A 173 -2.40 17.11 57.75
N ALA A 174 -1.53 18.08 57.46
CA ALA A 174 -1.80 19.17 56.52
C ALA A 174 -2.08 18.63 55.10
N GLY A 175 -1.23 17.74 54.59
CA GLY A 175 -1.43 17.06 53.30
C GLY A 175 -2.74 16.29 53.22
N ASN A 176 -3.13 15.58 54.30
CA ASN A 176 -4.42 14.89 54.39
C ASN A 176 -5.61 15.86 54.31
N LYS A 177 -5.50 17.06 54.90
CA LYS A 177 -6.53 18.10 54.84
C LYS A 177 -6.70 18.60 53.41
N PHE A 178 -5.61 18.93 52.72
CA PHE A 178 -5.65 19.36 51.31
C PHE A 178 -6.13 18.24 50.37
N TYR A 179 -5.73 16.99 50.63
CA TYR A 179 -6.19 15.83 49.87
C TYR A 179 -7.71 15.64 49.98
N LYS A 180 -8.28 15.78 51.19
CA LYS A 180 -9.73 15.76 51.41
C LYS A 180 -10.44 16.94 50.75
N ALA A 181 -9.79 18.11 50.69
CA ALA A 181 -10.27 19.29 49.96
C ALA A 181 -10.16 19.15 48.43
N LYS A 182 -9.63 18.02 47.92
CA LYS A 182 -9.33 17.77 46.49
C LYS A 182 -8.30 18.72 45.89
N GLU A 183 -7.54 19.44 46.73
CA GLU A 183 -6.43 20.29 46.32
C GLU A 183 -5.15 19.43 46.20
N TYR A 184 -5.13 18.53 45.21
CA TYR A 184 -4.09 17.49 45.12
C TYR A 184 -2.68 18.05 44.94
N LYS A 185 -2.50 19.16 44.20
CA LYS A 185 -1.20 19.80 44.01
C LYS A 185 -0.60 20.28 45.34
N LYS A 186 -1.37 21.00 46.16
CA LYS A 186 -0.93 21.44 47.49
C LYS A 186 -0.73 20.27 48.44
N ALA A 187 -1.56 19.23 48.34
CA ALA A 187 -1.37 18.00 49.10
C ALA A 187 -0.02 17.33 48.77
N ILE A 188 0.37 17.28 47.49
CA ILE A 188 1.66 16.74 47.05
C ILE A 188 2.82 17.54 47.65
N GLU A 189 2.74 18.87 47.68
CA GLU A 189 3.77 19.73 48.27
C GLU A 189 3.95 19.43 49.77
N GLU A 190 2.86 19.38 50.54
CA GLU A 190 2.90 19.07 51.97
C GLU A 190 3.38 17.62 52.23
N TYR A 191 2.96 16.65 51.41
CA TYR A 191 3.49 15.30 51.53
C TYR A 191 4.97 15.20 51.13
N THR A 192 5.45 16.03 50.21
CA THR A 192 6.86 16.05 49.83
C THR A 192 7.71 16.52 51.00
N LYS A 193 7.30 17.59 51.71
CA LYS A 193 7.95 18.02 52.96
C LYS A 193 8.00 16.89 54.00
N ALA A 194 6.91 16.11 54.14
CA ALA A 194 6.88 14.97 55.04
C ALA A 194 7.83 13.83 54.62
N VAL A 195 7.96 13.57 53.32
CA VAL A 195 8.89 12.56 52.78
C VAL A 195 10.34 13.03 52.91
N ASP A 196 10.62 14.32 52.70
CA ASP A 196 11.96 14.88 52.85
C ASP A 196 12.42 14.85 54.31
N ALA A 197 11.49 15.06 55.25
CA ALA A 197 11.73 14.91 56.68
C ALA A 197 12.05 13.46 57.08
N GLN A 198 11.28 12.48 56.56
CA GLN A 198 11.51 11.06 56.82
C GLN A 198 11.44 10.21 55.55
N PRO A 199 12.56 10.06 54.82
CA PRO A 199 12.59 9.36 53.53
C PRO A 199 12.39 7.84 53.61
N SER A 200 12.44 7.26 54.81
CA SER A 200 12.27 5.82 55.07
C SER A 200 10.84 5.45 55.47
N SER A 201 9.90 6.40 55.52
CA SER A 201 8.51 6.13 55.90
C SER A 201 7.68 5.68 54.71
N ALA A 202 7.36 4.38 54.64
CA ALA A 202 6.48 3.81 53.62
C ALA A 202 5.08 4.46 53.61
N THR A 203 4.59 4.92 54.76
CA THR A 203 3.28 5.57 54.88
C THR A 203 3.24 6.94 54.20
N TYR A 204 4.29 7.74 54.32
CA TYR A 204 4.35 9.08 53.71
C TYR A 204 4.45 8.98 52.19
N LEU A 205 5.30 8.07 51.69
CA LEU A 205 5.40 7.74 50.26
C LEU A 205 4.05 7.25 49.72
N SER A 206 3.37 6.35 50.44
CA SER A 206 2.07 5.84 50.03
C SER A 206 1.02 6.95 49.93
N ASN A 207 0.99 7.89 50.88
CA ASN A 207 0.03 9.01 50.87
C ASN A 207 0.33 10.03 49.78
N ARG A 208 1.62 10.29 49.49
CA ARG A 208 2.04 11.11 48.35
C ARG A 208 1.65 10.44 47.03
N ALA A 209 1.88 9.13 46.89
CA ALA A 209 1.44 8.35 45.73
C ALA A 209 -0.09 8.44 45.52
N ALA A 210 -0.89 8.39 46.59
CA ALA A 210 -2.33 8.59 46.48
C ALA A 210 -2.70 9.98 45.93
N ALA A 211 -2.00 11.03 46.37
CA ALA A 211 -2.18 12.38 45.83
C ALA A 211 -1.77 12.47 44.35
N TYR A 212 -0.67 11.83 43.96
CA TYR A 212 -0.24 11.74 42.56
C TYR A 212 -1.26 11.02 41.67
N ILE A 213 -1.82 9.88 42.12
CA ILE A 213 -2.88 9.17 41.40
C ILE A 213 -4.09 10.08 41.18
N SER A 214 -4.53 10.80 42.21
CA SER A 214 -5.67 11.72 42.11
C SER A 214 -5.40 12.95 41.25
N ASN A 215 -4.12 13.34 41.10
CA ASN A 215 -3.69 14.43 40.23
C ASN A 215 -3.36 13.98 38.79
N GLY A 216 -3.43 12.67 38.48
CA GLY A 216 -3.12 12.11 37.16
C GLY A 216 -1.62 11.88 36.87
N GLN A 217 -0.75 12.00 37.87
CA GLN A 217 0.70 11.80 37.76
C GLN A 217 1.09 10.34 38.06
N TYR A 218 0.75 9.42 37.17
CA TYR A 218 0.91 7.98 37.46
C TYR A 218 2.36 7.48 37.49
N ASN A 219 3.27 8.09 36.72
CA ASN A 219 4.69 7.69 36.75
C ASN A 219 5.35 8.05 38.09
N ASP A 220 5.07 9.24 38.62
CA ASP A 220 5.57 9.67 39.94
C ASP A 220 4.95 8.80 41.05
N ALA A 221 3.64 8.51 40.95
CA ALA A 221 2.96 7.59 41.86
C ALA A 221 3.54 6.16 41.82
N LEU A 222 3.99 5.69 40.65
CA LEU A 222 4.60 4.37 40.50
C LEU A 222 5.91 4.29 41.27
N ASN A 223 6.78 5.30 41.12
CA ASN A 223 8.07 5.37 41.81
C ASN A 223 7.89 5.37 43.34
N ASP A 224 6.95 6.17 43.84
CA ASP A 224 6.64 6.22 45.28
C ASP A 224 6.05 4.90 45.80
N CYS A 225 5.15 4.27 45.03
CA CYS A 225 4.58 2.97 45.40
C CYS A 225 5.63 1.86 45.41
N LEU A 226 6.56 1.84 44.45
CA LEU A 226 7.65 0.86 44.39
C LEU A 226 8.59 1.01 45.58
N ARG A 227 9.02 2.24 45.87
CA ARG A 227 9.86 2.51 47.05
C ARG A 227 9.14 2.21 48.37
N ALA A 228 7.83 2.44 48.43
CA ALA A 228 7.04 2.07 49.60
C ALA A 228 6.91 0.54 49.77
N ASP A 229 6.82 -0.22 48.67
CA ASP A 229 6.82 -1.70 48.68
C ASP A 229 8.20 -2.27 49.07
N GLU A 230 9.30 -1.59 48.73
CA GLU A 230 10.65 -1.96 49.20
C GLU A 230 10.81 -1.78 50.71
N LEU A 231 10.23 -0.72 51.28
CA LEU A 231 10.33 -0.39 52.70
C LEU A 231 9.38 -1.20 53.58
N ASP A 232 8.18 -1.50 53.10
CA ASP A 232 7.18 -2.30 53.79
C ASP A 232 6.56 -3.35 52.84
N PRO A 233 7.33 -4.41 52.50
CA PRO A 233 6.85 -5.47 51.63
C PRO A 233 5.71 -6.20 52.31
N GLN A 234 4.58 -6.35 51.61
CA GLN A 234 3.31 -6.98 52.08
C GLN A 234 2.25 -6.05 52.67
N ASN A 235 2.49 -4.73 52.75
CA ASN A 235 1.42 -3.82 53.16
C ASN A 235 0.24 -3.82 52.16
N PRO A 236 -0.97 -4.27 52.55
CA PRO A 236 -2.09 -4.40 51.62
C PRO A 236 -2.50 -3.08 50.97
N LYS A 237 -2.36 -1.95 51.69
CA LYS A 237 -2.72 -0.62 51.17
C LYS A 237 -1.75 -0.13 50.10
N ILE A 238 -0.45 -0.38 50.30
CA ILE A 238 0.60 0.00 49.34
C ILE A 238 0.46 -0.85 48.08
N LEU A 239 0.32 -2.17 48.22
CA LEU A 239 0.12 -3.08 47.09
C LEU A 239 -1.16 -2.78 46.31
N LEU A 240 -2.27 -2.44 46.99
CA LEU A 240 -3.51 -2.03 46.34
C LEU A 240 -3.33 -0.74 45.52
N ARG A 241 -2.60 0.24 46.06
CA ARG A 241 -2.27 1.48 45.33
C ARG A 241 -1.36 1.19 44.13
N LEU A 242 -0.33 0.36 44.31
CA LEU A 242 0.59 -0.06 43.25
C LEU A 242 -0.14 -0.77 42.11
N ALA A 243 -1.01 -1.73 42.42
CA ALA A 243 -1.81 -2.45 41.42
C ALA A 243 -2.77 -1.52 40.65
N ARG A 244 -3.35 -0.52 41.34
CA ARG A 244 -4.17 0.52 40.69
C ARG A 244 -3.34 1.40 39.76
N VAL A 245 -2.13 1.81 40.18
CA VAL A 245 -1.21 2.58 39.33
C VAL A 245 -0.82 1.79 38.08
N TYR A 246 -0.48 0.50 38.23
CA TYR A 246 -0.19 -0.37 37.08
C TYR A 246 -1.38 -0.47 36.12
N THR A 247 -2.59 -0.60 36.65
CA THR A 247 -3.82 -0.59 35.82
C THR A 247 -3.96 0.75 35.09
N SER A 248 -3.82 1.88 35.78
CA SER A 248 -3.92 3.21 35.18
C SER A 248 -2.85 3.50 34.12
N LEU A 249 -1.66 2.89 34.23
CA LEU A 249 -0.57 2.98 33.27
C LEU A 249 -0.70 1.99 32.09
N GLY A 250 -1.72 1.14 32.07
CA GLY A 250 -1.91 0.16 31.00
C GLY A 250 -1.00 -1.07 31.11
N ARG A 251 -0.57 -1.43 32.34
CA ARG A 251 0.22 -2.63 32.64
C ARG A 251 -0.64 -3.64 33.44
N PRO A 252 -1.65 -4.28 32.82
CA PRO A 252 -2.58 -5.13 33.56
C PRO A 252 -1.93 -6.43 34.08
N GLN A 253 -0.91 -6.96 33.41
CA GLN A 253 -0.21 -8.16 33.88
C GLN A 253 0.52 -7.90 35.21
N ASP A 254 1.27 -6.79 35.28
CA ASP A 254 1.96 -6.35 36.50
C ASP A 254 0.93 -6.07 37.62
N ALA A 255 -0.21 -5.45 37.28
CA ALA A 255 -1.29 -5.21 38.22
C ALA A 255 -1.84 -6.51 38.82
N LEU A 256 -2.16 -7.50 37.98
CA LEU A 256 -2.69 -8.80 38.44
C LEU A 256 -1.68 -9.57 39.29
N SER A 257 -0.40 -9.53 38.92
CA SER A 257 0.67 -10.13 39.74
C SER A 257 0.79 -9.45 41.12
N THR A 258 0.62 -8.13 41.17
CA THR A 258 0.64 -7.36 42.42
C THR A 258 -0.60 -7.67 43.27
N TYR A 259 -1.78 -7.77 42.66
CA TYR A 259 -3.00 -8.18 43.36
C TYR A 259 -2.89 -9.57 43.98
N ALA A 260 -2.18 -10.50 43.34
CA ALA A 260 -1.96 -11.85 43.86
C ALA A 260 -1.09 -11.87 45.13
N ARG A 261 -0.30 -10.82 45.39
CA ARG A 261 0.52 -10.68 46.61
C ARG A 261 -0.27 -10.20 47.83
N ILE A 262 -1.50 -9.71 47.67
CA ILE A 262 -2.29 -9.07 48.73
C ILE A 262 -3.06 -10.11 49.57
N GLN A 263 -2.95 -10.02 50.90
CA GLN A 263 -3.73 -10.84 51.85
C GLN A 263 -4.48 -9.97 52.88
N PRO A 264 -5.78 -10.23 53.14
CA PRO A 264 -6.67 -11.13 52.40
C PRO A 264 -6.90 -10.63 50.95
N ALA A 265 -7.39 -11.52 50.09
CA ALA A 265 -7.53 -11.22 48.67
C ALA A 265 -8.31 -9.91 48.42
N PRO A 266 -7.90 -9.09 47.44
CA PRO A 266 -8.56 -7.82 47.17
C PRO A 266 -9.98 -8.03 46.62
N SER A 267 -10.83 -7.00 46.75
CA SER A 267 -12.20 -7.06 46.28
C SER A 267 -12.28 -7.31 44.77
N ALA A 268 -13.23 -8.12 44.32
CA ALA A 268 -13.45 -8.38 42.89
C ALA A 268 -13.65 -7.08 42.08
N LYS A 269 -14.18 -6.03 42.72
CA LYS A 269 -14.33 -4.69 42.11
C LYS A 269 -12.98 -4.03 41.78
N ASP A 270 -11.95 -4.26 42.59
CA ASP A 270 -10.61 -3.69 42.38
C ASP A 270 -9.85 -4.45 41.28
N LEU A 271 -10.07 -5.77 41.17
CA LEU A 271 -9.45 -6.59 40.12
C LEU A 271 -10.13 -6.45 38.75
N ALA A 272 -11.43 -6.13 38.70
CA ALA A 272 -12.21 -6.14 37.47
C ALA A 272 -11.60 -5.26 36.35
N PRO A 273 -11.17 -4.01 36.59
CA PRO A 273 -10.56 -3.18 35.56
C PRO A 273 -9.28 -3.80 34.96
N ALA A 274 -8.41 -4.37 35.80
CA ALA A 274 -7.16 -5.00 35.34
C ALA A 274 -7.44 -6.27 34.51
N LYS A 275 -8.40 -7.10 34.94
CA LYS A 275 -8.81 -8.32 34.21
C LYS A 275 -9.45 -7.99 32.86
N SER A 276 -10.41 -7.06 32.84
CA SER A 276 -11.06 -6.63 31.59
C SER A 276 -10.06 -6.00 30.63
N MET A 277 -9.14 -5.17 31.13
CA MET A 277 -8.07 -4.59 30.31
C MET A 277 -7.19 -5.68 29.68
N LEU A 278 -6.74 -6.68 30.46
CA LEU A 278 -5.95 -7.79 29.93
C LEU A 278 -6.72 -8.56 28.85
N GLN A 279 -7.98 -8.89 29.11
CA GLN A 279 -8.83 -9.62 28.15
C GLN A 279 -8.97 -8.85 26.83
N HIS A 280 -9.15 -7.53 26.87
CA HIS A 280 -9.21 -6.72 25.66
C HIS A 280 -7.88 -6.69 24.89
N ILE A 281 -6.74 -6.64 25.59
CA ILE A 281 -5.42 -6.72 24.95
C ILE A 281 -5.21 -8.08 24.31
N GLU A 282 -5.57 -9.17 24.99
CA GLU A 282 -5.46 -10.53 24.45
C GLU A 282 -6.32 -10.71 23.20
N VAL A 283 -7.56 -10.20 23.20
CA VAL A 283 -8.43 -10.21 22.01
C VAL A 283 -7.79 -9.40 20.87
N ALA A 284 -7.18 -8.25 21.17
CA ALA A 284 -6.49 -7.46 20.15
C ALA A 284 -5.25 -8.19 19.60
N GLU A 285 -4.43 -8.81 20.45
CA GLU A 285 -3.27 -9.60 20.03
C GLU A 285 -3.67 -10.82 19.20
N ASP A 286 -4.72 -11.52 19.61
CA ASP A 286 -5.25 -12.67 18.89
C ASP A 286 -5.79 -12.26 17.51
N ALA A 287 -6.51 -11.14 17.44
CA ALA A 287 -6.96 -10.58 16.17
C ALA A 287 -5.79 -10.20 15.23
N LEU A 288 -4.68 -9.72 15.80
CA LEU A 288 -3.46 -9.43 15.04
C LEU A 288 -2.69 -10.70 14.62
N LYS A 289 -2.76 -11.79 15.37
CA LYS A 289 -2.09 -13.06 15.00
C LYS A 289 -2.90 -13.90 14.02
N ASN A 290 -4.19 -14.09 14.27
CA ASN A 290 -5.05 -15.04 13.54
C ASN A 290 -5.65 -14.48 12.26
N GLY A 291 -5.19 -13.32 11.79
CA GLY A 291 -5.64 -12.76 10.51
C GLY A 291 -7.05 -12.14 10.54
N THR A 292 -7.67 -11.99 11.71
CA THR A 292 -8.98 -11.35 11.87
C THR A 292 -8.91 -9.85 11.54
N THR A 293 -10.06 -9.27 11.18
CA THR A 293 -10.19 -7.88 10.71
C THR A 293 -9.54 -6.88 11.67
N GLY A 294 -8.68 -6.00 11.14
CA GLY A 294 -7.98 -4.97 11.94
C GLY A 294 -8.91 -4.09 12.77
N SER A 295 -10.16 -3.89 12.35
CA SER A 295 -11.18 -3.14 13.10
C SER A 295 -11.52 -3.77 14.46
N MET A 296 -11.47 -5.11 14.59
CA MET A 296 -11.71 -5.80 15.85
C MET A 296 -10.59 -5.51 16.86
N ALA A 297 -9.34 -5.53 16.40
CA ALA A 297 -8.19 -5.17 17.21
C ALA A 297 -8.28 -3.70 17.67
N LEU A 298 -8.65 -2.78 16.78
CA LEU A 298 -8.86 -1.38 17.12
C LEU A 298 -9.95 -1.20 18.17
N HIS A 299 -11.11 -1.84 18.01
CA HIS A 299 -12.20 -1.75 18.98
C HIS A 299 -11.77 -2.29 20.36
N ALA A 300 -11.08 -3.44 20.39
CA ALA A 300 -10.59 -4.01 21.64
C ALA A 300 -9.56 -3.08 22.32
N LEU A 301 -8.63 -2.49 21.56
CA LEU A 301 -7.70 -1.48 22.06
C LEU A 301 -8.43 -0.24 22.59
N ASP A 302 -9.46 0.24 21.90
CA ASP A 302 -10.26 1.40 22.37
C ASP A 302 -10.98 1.09 23.69
N GLN A 303 -11.47 -0.14 23.90
CA GLN A 303 -12.05 -0.54 25.19
C GLN A 303 -10.98 -0.64 26.30
N ALA A 304 -9.78 -1.11 25.98
CA ALA A 304 -8.65 -1.12 26.92
C ALA A 304 -8.20 0.30 27.28
N GLU A 305 -8.16 1.23 26.31
CA GLU A 305 -7.79 2.63 26.50
C GLU A 305 -8.75 3.38 27.42
N LYS A 306 -10.05 3.06 27.41
CA LYS A 306 -11.02 3.65 28.36
C LYS A 306 -10.73 3.33 29.82
N LEU A 307 -10.00 2.24 30.07
CA LEU A 307 -9.62 1.81 31.42
C LEU A 307 -8.29 2.43 31.89
N LEU A 308 -7.60 3.20 31.03
CA LEU A 308 -6.42 3.97 31.41
C LEU A 308 -6.78 5.11 32.37
N GLY A 309 -5.80 5.53 33.16
CA GLY A 309 -5.95 6.71 34.02
C GLY A 309 -6.11 7.99 33.21
N LEU A 310 -6.85 8.96 33.75
CA LEU A 310 -6.98 10.31 33.19
C LEU A 310 -5.59 10.94 32.97
N GLY A 311 -5.26 11.27 31.72
CA GLY A 311 -3.96 11.84 31.35
C GLY A 311 -2.81 10.83 31.25
N ALA A 312 -3.08 9.53 31.41
CA ALA A 312 -2.05 8.51 31.19
C ALA A 312 -1.67 8.43 29.71
N MET A 313 -0.37 8.36 29.44
CA MET A 313 0.14 8.14 28.09
C MET A 313 -0.20 6.74 27.62
N LYS A 314 -0.62 6.61 26.36
CA LYS A 314 -0.92 5.32 25.77
C LYS A 314 0.35 4.46 25.74
N PRO A 315 0.33 3.20 26.19
CA PRO A 315 1.49 2.33 26.14
C PRO A 315 2.02 2.17 24.71
N ARG A 316 3.35 2.21 24.54
CA ARG A 316 4.03 2.04 23.23
C ARG A 316 3.54 0.78 22.50
N LYS A 317 3.45 -0.36 23.21
CA LYS A 317 2.99 -1.63 22.64
C LYS A 317 1.61 -1.51 22.01
N TRP A 318 0.68 -0.79 22.64
CA TRP A 318 -0.68 -0.61 22.13
C TRP A 318 -0.70 0.28 20.90
N GLN A 319 0.11 1.35 20.89
CA GLN A 319 0.26 2.21 19.72
C GLN A 319 0.79 1.42 18.51
N LEU A 320 1.80 0.57 18.72
CA LEU A 320 2.32 -0.31 17.67
C LEU A 320 1.27 -1.30 17.17
N MET A 321 0.58 -2.00 18.08
CA MET A 321 -0.54 -2.90 17.74
C MET A 321 -1.63 -2.18 16.93
N ARG A 322 -1.92 -0.91 17.28
CA ARG A 322 -2.86 -0.06 16.55
C ARG A 322 -2.37 0.22 15.13
N GLY A 323 -1.08 0.55 14.97
CA GLY A 323 -0.42 0.69 13.67
C GLY A 323 -0.51 -0.58 12.83
N GLU A 324 -0.27 -1.75 13.44
CA GLU A 324 -0.41 -3.04 12.75
C GLU A 324 -1.85 -3.36 12.35
N ALA A 325 -2.82 -3.01 13.19
CA ALA A 325 -4.23 -3.15 12.88
C ALA A 325 -4.62 -2.31 11.64
N TYR A 326 -4.12 -1.08 11.57
CA TYR A 326 -4.32 -0.22 10.40
C TYR A 326 -3.66 -0.78 9.13
N LEU A 327 -2.44 -1.32 9.24
CA LEU A 327 -1.76 -1.99 8.13
C LEU A 327 -2.58 -3.18 7.59
N LYS A 328 -3.19 -3.97 8.47
CA LYS A 328 -4.07 -5.06 8.06
C LYS A 328 -5.34 -4.59 7.36
N MET A 329 -5.87 -3.43 7.73
CA MET A 329 -7.03 -2.87 7.05
C MET A 329 -6.69 -2.44 5.62
N GLY A 330 -5.51 -1.87 5.41
CA GLY A 330 -4.99 -1.53 4.07
C GLY A 330 -5.75 -0.42 3.34
N ASN A 331 -6.73 0.23 3.97
CA ASN A 331 -7.45 1.37 3.41
C ASN A 331 -6.54 2.61 3.38
N VAL A 332 -6.71 3.51 2.41
CA VAL A 332 -5.90 4.73 2.27
C VAL A 332 -5.83 5.54 3.57
N ASN A 333 -6.98 5.76 4.22
CA ASN A 333 -7.06 6.47 5.50
C ASN A 333 -6.34 5.72 6.63
N ALA A 334 -6.49 4.40 6.70
CA ALA A 334 -5.84 3.57 7.71
C ALA A 334 -4.31 3.59 7.55
N LEU A 335 -3.80 3.54 6.31
CA LEU A 335 -2.36 3.65 6.05
C LEU A 335 -1.81 5.01 6.48
N GLY A 336 -2.56 6.09 6.27
CA GLY A 336 -2.23 7.41 6.81
C GLY A 336 -2.20 7.45 8.34
N ASP A 337 -3.18 6.84 9.00
CA ASP A 337 -3.20 6.73 10.46
C ASP A 337 -2.03 5.91 11.01
N ALA A 338 -1.65 4.82 10.34
CA ALA A 338 -0.48 4.02 10.68
C ALA A 338 0.81 4.85 10.60
N GLN A 339 0.96 5.69 9.57
CA GLN A 339 2.08 6.62 9.45
C GLN A 339 2.09 7.66 10.57
N ASN A 340 0.94 8.22 10.93
CA ASN A 340 0.82 9.18 12.02
C ASN A 340 1.27 8.59 13.36
N ILE A 341 0.89 7.34 13.64
CA ILE A 341 1.35 6.61 14.83
C ILE A 341 2.86 6.42 14.79
N ALA A 342 3.40 5.94 13.68
CA ALA A 342 4.84 5.75 13.53
C ALA A 342 5.61 7.07 13.72
N MET A 343 5.13 8.18 13.14
CA MET A 343 5.72 9.51 13.33
C MET A 343 5.66 9.98 14.80
N SER A 344 4.55 9.74 15.49
CA SER A 344 4.41 10.06 16.92
C SER A 344 5.44 9.30 17.77
N LEU A 345 5.63 8.00 17.50
CA LEU A 345 6.65 7.18 18.15
C LEU A 345 8.07 7.67 17.85
N LEU A 346 8.35 8.02 16.59
CA LEU A 346 9.67 8.52 16.16
C LEU A 346 10.00 9.92 16.70
N ARG A 347 9.01 10.75 17.03
CA ARG A 347 9.22 12.04 17.72
C ARG A 347 9.73 11.83 19.15
N ASN A 348 9.24 10.79 19.83
CA ASN A 348 9.70 10.45 21.18
C ASN A 348 11.04 9.72 21.15
N ASN A 349 11.23 8.81 20.19
CA ASN A 349 12.47 8.09 19.98
C ASN A 349 12.77 7.95 18.48
N SER A 350 13.68 8.79 17.97
CA SER A 350 14.05 8.80 16.55
C SER A 350 14.77 7.52 16.08
N GLN A 351 15.31 6.71 16.99
CA GLN A 351 16.09 5.51 16.68
C GLN A 351 15.31 4.23 17.00
N ASP A 352 13.98 4.28 16.97
CA ASP A 352 13.12 3.12 17.19
C ASP A 352 12.99 2.27 15.90
N PRO A 353 13.62 1.08 15.81
CA PRO A 353 13.61 0.27 14.61
C PRO A 353 12.20 -0.25 14.26
N GLU A 354 11.38 -0.52 15.27
CA GLU A 354 10.03 -1.06 15.08
C GLU A 354 9.09 0.02 14.53
N ALA A 355 9.21 1.26 15.01
CA ALA A 355 8.47 2.40 14.47
C ALA A 355 8.92 2.77 13.04
N LEU A 356 10.22 2.68 12.74
CA LEU A 356 10.74 2.86 11.38
C LEU A 356 10.21 1.80 10.42
N VAL A 357 10.16 0.53 10.84
CA VAL A 357 9.57 -0.56 10.05
C VAL A 357 8.07 -0.38 9.89
N LEU A 358 7.33 0.03 10.92
CA LEU A 358 5.91 0.34 10.80
C LEU A 358 5.66 1.42 9.73
N ARG A 359 6.48 2.48 9.73
CA ARG A 359 6.41 3.54 8.71
C ARG A 359 6.74 3.03 7.31
N GLY A 360 7.82 2.25 7.18
CA GLY A 360 8.23 1.65 5.91
C GLY A 360 7.16 0.71 5.35
N ARG A 361 6.51 -0.10 6.19
CA ARG A 361 5.40 -0.98 5.81
C ARG A 361 4.19 -0.20 5.32
N ALA A 362 3.85 0.91 5.97
CA ALA A 362 2.72 1.75 5.55
C ALA A 362 2.98 2.41 4.19
N LEU A 363 4.20 2.93 3.96
CA LEU A 363 4.62 3.48 2.66
C LEU A 363 4.63 2.40 1.57
N TYR A 364 5.12 1.20 1.87
CA TYR A 364 5.09 0.07 0.94
C TYR A 364 3.65 -0.31 0.55
N ALA A 365 2.72 -0.34 1.50
CA ALA A 365 1.31 -0.60 1.22
C ALA A 365 0.65 0.51 0.37
N GLN A 366 1.16 1.75 0.44
CA GLN A 366 0.74 2.86 -0.44
C GLN A 366 1.38 2.80 -1.83
N GLY A 367 2.38 1.92 -2.05
CA GLY A 367 3.13 1.81 -3.31
C GLY A 367 4.38 2.67 -3.38
N GLU A 368 4.74 3.38 -2.30
CA GLU A 368 5.96 4.19 -2.22
C GLU A 368 7.19 3.35 -1.84
N ASN A 369 7.55 2.40 -2.72
CA ASN A 369 8.59 1.40 -2.46
C ASN A 369 9.96 2.03 -2.14
N GLU A 370 10.35 3.09 -2.84
CA GLU A 370 11.65 3.74 -2.62
C GLU A 370 11.79 4.32 -1.21
N LYS A 371 10.77 5.06 -0.74
CA LYS A 371 10.76 5.62 0.61
C LYS A 371 10.66 4.52 1.66
N ALA A 372 9.90 3.46 1.39
CA ALA A 372 9.85 2.28 2.27
C ALA A 372 11.24 1.65 2.45
N LEU A 373 11.98 1.43 1.36
CA LEU A 373 13.35 0.88 1.40
C LEU A 373 14.30 1.78 2.20
N GLN A 374 14.18 3.11 2.10
CA GLN A 374 14.97 4.03 2.90
C GLN A 374 14.72 3.85 4.40
N HIS A 375 13.45 3.74 4.82
CA HIS A 375 13.11 3.52 6.21
C HIS A 375 13.52 2.14 6.73
N PHE A 376 13.44 1.09 5.91
CA PHE A 376 13.96 -0.23 6.29
C PHE A 376 15.47 -0.21 6.47
N ARG A 377 16.22 0.50 5.62
CA ARG A 377 17.67 0.69 5.81
C ARG A 377 17.97 1.50 7.08
N GLN A 378 17.21 2.55 7.36
CA GLN A 378 17.35 3.32 8.60
C GLN A 378 17.10 2.43 9.83
N ALA A 379 16.09 1.55 9.79
CA ALA A 379 15.84 0.60 10.88
C ALA A 379 17.03 -0.33 11.10
N LEU A 380 17.64 -0.85 10.03
CA LEU A 380 18.85 -1.70 10.12
C LEU A 380 20.10 -0.95 10.58
N ASN A 381 20.18 0.36 10.31
CA ASN A 381 21.25 1.19 10.85
C ASN A 381 21.10 1.39 12.37
N CYS A 382 19.86 1.36 12.89
CA CYS A 382 19.59 1.42 14.33
C CYS A 382 19.85 0.05 14.98
N ASP A 383 19.34 -1.01 14.37
CA ASP A 383 19.47 -2.40 14.82
C ASP A 383 19.72 -3.35 13.63
N PRO A 384 20.97 -3.78 13.41
CA PRO A 384 21.33 -4.68 12.31
C PRO A 384 20.65 -6.05 12.36
N ASP A 385 20.24 -6.51 13.56
CA ASP A 385 19.66 -7.84 13.76
C ASP A 385 18.11 -7.81 13.75
N TYR A 386 17.52 -6.66 13.44
CA TYR A 386 16.08 -6.50 13.39
C TYR A 386 15.46 -7.29 12.22
N ARG A 387 14.99 -8.50 12.52
CA ARG A 387 14.52 -9.50 11.55
C ARG A 387 13.44 -8.99 10.61
N ASP A 388 12.50 -8.20 11.13
CA ASP A 388 11.39 -7.68 10.32
C ASP A 388 11.88 -6.67 9.29
N ALA A 389 12.81 -5.78 9.64
CA ALA A 389 13.41 -4.86 8.66
C ALA A 389 14.14 -5.65 7.56
N VAL A 390 14.92 -6.67 7.91
CA VAL A 390 15.62 -7.52 6.93
C VAL A 390 14.63 -8.22 6.01
N LYS A 391 13.55 -8.79 6.57
CA LYS A 391 12.51 -9.49 5.82
C LYS A 391 11.84 -8.56 4.80
N TYR A 392 11.34 -7.41 5.24
CA TYR A 392 10.67 -6.46 4.35
C TYR A 392 11.63 -5.86 3.33
N LEU A 393 12.87 -5.52 3.72
CA LEU A 393 13.87 -5.01 2.79
C LEU A 393 14.14 -5.99 1.64
N ARG A 394 14.39 -7.27 1.95
CA ARG A 394 14.65 -8.30 0.94
C ARG A 394 13.43 -8.53 0.05
N MET A 395 12.24 -8.55 0.65
CA MET A 395 10.98 -8.77 -0.08
C MET A 395 10.72 -7.65 -1.09
N VAL A 396 10.77 -6.38 -0.66
CA VAL A 396 10.52 -5.23 -1.53
C VAL A 396 11.59 -5.13 -2.62
N GLN A 397 12.87 -5.33 -2.29
CA GLN A 397 13.95 -5.35 -3.29
C GLN A 397 13.78 -6.47 -4.32
N LYS A 398 13.39 -7.66 -3.87
CA LYS A 398 13.14 -8.79 -4.77
C LYS A 398 11.97 -8.47 -5.72
N LEU A 399 10.88 -7.92 -5.18
CA LEU A 399 9.70 -7.55 -5.97
C LEU A 399 10.02 -6.46 -7.00
N ASP A 400 10.69 -5.38 -6.59
CA ASP A 400 11.08 -4.30 -7.52
C ASP A 400 12.03 -4.79 -8.60
N ARG A 401 12.98 -5.66 -8.26
CA ARG A 401 13.88 -6.29 -9.23
C ARG A 401 13.10 -7.14 -10.24
N MET A 402 12.20 -7.99 -9.79
CA MET A 402 11.42 -8.87 -10.68
C MET A 402 10.49 -8.08 -11.59
N LYS A 403 9.88 -7.01 -11.07
CA LYS A 403 9.09 -6.05 -11.87
C LYS A 403 9.96 -5.37 -12.92
N ALA A 404 11.16 -4.90 -12.56
CA ALA A 404 12.08 -4.25 -13.48
C ALA A 404 12.60 -5.21 -14.56
N ASP A 405 12.97 -6.43 -14.19
CA ASP A 405 13.42 -7.49 -15.09
C ASP A 405 12.30 -7.86 -16.09
N GLY A 406 11.06 -8.06 -15.59
CA GLY A 406 9.89 -8.30 -16.45
C GLY A 406 9.60 -7.14 -17.41
N ASN A 407 9.71 -5.89 -16.93
CA ASN A 407 9.54 -4.70 -17.77
C ASN A 407 10.62 -4.62 -18.86
N ALA A 408 11.85 -5.05 -18.55
CA ALA A 408 12.95 -5.09 -19.51
C ALA A 408 12.72 -6.18 -20.57
N ASP A 409 12.23 -7.36 -20.16
CA ASP A 409 11.87 -8.46 -21.06
C ASP A 409 10.69 -8.10 -21.98
N TYR A 410 9.69 -7.38 -21.45
CA TYR A 410 8.59 -6.81 -22.24
C TYR A 410 9.15 -5.89 -23.33
N LYS A 411 9.98 -4.90 -22.96
CA LYS A 411 10.60 -3.99 -23.94
C LYS A 411 11.47 -4.71 -24.97
N ALA A 412 12.07 -5.83 -24.60
CA ALA A 412 12.88 -6.65 -25.50
C ALA A 412 12.05 -7.61 -26.38
N GLY A 413 10.71 -7.59 -26.28
CA GLY A 413 9.83 -8.48 -27.03
C GLY A 413 9.81 -9.93 -26.54
N ARG A 414 10.41 -10.23 -25.38
CA ARG A 414 10.42 -11.56 -24.75
C ARG A 414 9.22 -11.73 -23.83
N TRP A 415 8.02 -11.70 -24.42
CA TRP A 415 6.75 -11.69 -23.68
C TRP A 415 6.58 -12.88 -22.73
N GLN A 416 6.99 -14.09 -23.15
CA GLN A 416 6.87 -15.28 -22.30
C GLN A 416 7.77 -15.20 -21.05
N ALA A 417 9.02 -14.78 -21.21
CA ALA A 417 9.93 -14.59 -20.08
C ALA A 417 9.41 -13.52 -19.11
N ALA A 418 8.81 -12.44 -19.64
CA ALA A 418 8.17 -11.42 -18.83
C ALA A 418 6.97 -11.99 -18.02
N ILE A 419 6.14 -12.83 -18.64
CA ILE A 419 5.02 -13.51 -17.96
C ILE A 419 5.51 -14.38 -16.80
N ASP A 420 6.59 -15.13 -17.02
CA ASP A 420 7.17 -15.99 -15.99
C ASP A 420 7.68 -15.13 -14.81
N LYS A 421 8.39 -14.04 -15.10
CA LYS A 421 8.87 -13.08 -14.08
C LYS A 421 7.74 -12.43 -13.28
N TYR A 422 6.66 -11.99 -13.93
CA TYR A 422 5.51 -11.43 -13.21
C TYR A 422 4.77 -12.50 -12.40
N SER A 423 4.73 -13.74 -12.87
CA SER A 423 4.11 -14.85 -12.14
C SER A 423 4.90 -15.19 -10.88
N GLU A 424 6.23 -15.27 -10.98
CA GLU A 424 7.09 -15.42 -9.80
C GLU A 424 6.97 -14.21 -8.85
N ALA A 425 6.78 -12.99 -9.37
CA ALA A 425 6.64 -11.78 -8.55
C ALA A 425 5.35 -11.79 -7.71
N LEU A 426 4.25 -12.32 -8.26
CA LEU A 426 2.97 -12.46 -7.55
C LEU A 426 3.06 -13.45 -6.37
N GLU A 427 4.02 -14.37 -6.38
CA GLU A 427 4.26 -15.31 -5.28
C GLU A 427 5.09 -14.70 -4.13
N VAL A 428 5.82 -13.60 -4.38
CA VAL A 428 6.67 -12.96 -3.36
C VAL A 428 5.84 -12.34 -2.23
N ASP A 429 4.75 -11.64 -2.59
CA ASP A 429 3.85 -11.01 -1.62
C ASP A 429 2.38 -11.11 -2.09
N PRO A 430 1.71 -12.24 -1.80
CA PRO A 430 0.31 -12.46 -2.21
C PRO A 430 -0.70 -11.51 -1.54
N LEU A 431 -0.33 -10.86 -0.43
CA LEU A 431 -1.23 -10.04 0.38
C LEU A 431 -1.31 -8.59 -0.10
N ASN A 432 -0.30 -8.11 -0.85
CA ASN A 432 -0.26 -6.74 -1.35
C ASN A 432 -1.19 -6.56 -2.56
N LYS A 433 -2.43 -6.17 -2.30
CA LYS A 433 -3.46 -5.97 -3.32
C LYS A 433 -3.04 -4.97 -4.40
N GLY A 434 -2.57 -3.78 -4.01
CA GLY A 434 -2.24 -2.72 -4.96
C GLY A 434 -1.09 -3.07 -5.89
N THR A 435 -0.03 -3.70 -5.36
CA THR A 435 1.11 -4.14 -6.18
C THR A 435 0.72 -5.32 -7.07
N ASN A 436 -0.06 -6.27 -6.56
CA ASN A 436 -0.50 -7.43 -7.32
C ASN A 436 -1.45 -7.04 -8.47
N SER A 437 -2.30 -6.04 -8.29
CA SER A 437 -3.12 -5.48 -9.38
C SER A 437 -2.28 -4.95 -10.54
N LYS A 438 -1.20 -4.20 -10.24
CA LYS A 438 -0.26 -3.69 -11.24
C LYS A 438 0.50 -4.82 -11.95
N LEU A 439 0.99 -5.81 -11.18
CA LEU A 439 1.72 -6.96 -11.74
C LEU A 439 0.83 -7.82 -12.66
N LEU A 440 -0.44 -8.03 -12.29
CA LEU A 440 -1.41 -8.74 -13.11
C LEU A 440 -1.72 -8.00 -14.41
N GLN A 441 -1.87 -6.67 -14.37
CA GLN A 441 -2.08 -5.86 -15.57
C GLN A 441 -0.87 -5.89 -16.51
N ASN A 442 0.35 -5.78 -15.96
CA ASN A 442 1.59 -5.96 -16.72
C ASN A 442 1.67 -7.35 -17.39
N ARG A 443 1.28 -8.41 -16.66
CA ARG A 443 1.22 -9.77 -17.21
C ARG A 443 0.14 -9.91 -18.29
N ALA A 444 -1.01 -9.26 -18.13
CA ALA A 444 -2.08 -9.23 -19.11
C ALA A 444 -1.63 -8.57 -20.42
N LEU A 445 -0.90 -7.45 -20.35
CA LEU A 445 -0.32 -6.80 -21.53
C LEU A 445 0.60 -7.76 -22.31
N CYS A 446 1.46 -8.52 -21.61
CA CYS A 446 2.30 -9.54 -22.25
C CYS A 446 1.46 -10.62 -22.95
N ARG A 447 0.36 -11.07 -22.33
CA ARG A 447 -0.55 -12.08 -22.90
C ARG A 447 -1.31 -11.57 -24.12
N VAL A 448 -1.70 -10.29 -24.13
CA VAL A 448 -2.28 -9.62 -25.30
C VAL A 448 -1.30 -9.67 -26.48
N GLN A 449 -0.02 -9.36 -26.26
CA GLN A 449 1.01 -9.45 -27.31
C GLN A 449 1.20 -10.89 -27.84
N LEU A 450 0.99 -11.91 -27.01
CA LEU A 450 1.01 -13.32 -27.40
C LEU A 450 -0.32 -13.83 -28.01
N LYS A 451 -1.32 -12.95 -28.15
CA LYS A 451 -2.70 -13.29 -28.59
C LYS A 451 -3.43 -14.28 -27.68
N ASP A 452 -2.96 -14.45 -26.44
CA ASP A 452 -3.69 -15.19 -25.40
C ASP A 452 -4.70 -14.25 -24.71
N TYR A 453 -5.79 -13.95 -25.41
CA TYR A 453 -6.80 -13.02 -24.91
C TYR A 453 -7.57 -13.57 -23.71
N LYS A 454 -7.80 -14.89 -23.65
CA LYS A 454 -8.49 -15.53 -22.52
C LYS A 454 -7.68 -15.38 -21.23
N GLY A 455 -6.38 -15.67 -21.30
CA GLY A 455 -5.48 -15.47 -20.17
C GLY A 455 -5.34 -13.99 -19.77
N ALA A 456 -5.33 -13.07 -20.74
CA ALA A 456 -5.28 -11.63 -20.46
C ALA A 456 -6.54 -11.13 -19.72
N ILE A 457 -7.73 -11.54 -20.17
CA ILE A 457 -9.01 -11.16 -19.55
C ILE A 457 -9.06 -11.66 -18.09
N SER A 458 -8.69 -12.92 -17.85
CA SER A 458 -8.67 -13.48 -16.49
C SER A 458 -7.72 -12.72 -15.55
N ASP A 459 -6.53 -12.31 -16.03
CA ASP A 459 -5.61 -11.50 -15.25
C ASP A 459 -6.16 -10.11 -14.94
N CYS A 460 -6.81 -9.47 -15.92
CA CYS A 460 -7.46 -8.17 -15.72
C CYS A 460 -8.62 -8.25 -14.73
N GLU A 461 -9.46 -9.29 -14.80
CA GLU A 461 -10.55 -9.50 -13.84
C GLU A 461 -10.03 -9.69 -12.42
N ARG A 462 -8.95 -10.46 -12.27
CA ARG A 462 -8.25 -10.59 -10.99
C ARG A 462 -7.70 -9.26 -10.50
N ALA A 463 -7.08 -8.46 -11.38
CA ALA A 463 -6.57 -7.14 -11.03
C ALA A 463 -7.70 -6.20 -10.55
N ILE A 464 -8.84 -6.19 -11.24
CA ILE A 464 -10.01 -5.38 -10.88
C ILE A 464 -10.64 -5.87 -9.57
N SER A 465 -10.64 -7.18 -9.31
CA SER A 465 -11.13 -7.73 -8.04
C SER A 465 -10.28 -7.32 -6.83
N LEU A 466 -8.99 -7.09 -7.04
CA LEU A 466 -8.04 -6.64 -6.02
C LEU A 466 -8.11 -5.12 -5.83
N ASP A 467 -8.19 -4.37 -6.94
CA ASP A 467 -8.32 -2.92 -6.95
C ASP A 467 -9.36 -2.46 -8.00
N PRO A 468 -10.61 -2.20 -7.58
CA PRO A 468 -11.66 -1.70 -8.48
C PRO A 468 -11.40 -0.31 -9.05
N THR A 469 -10.52 0.48 -8.40
CA THR A 469 -10.18 1.84 -8.83
C THR A 469 -9.11 1.86 -9.92
N TYR A 470 -8.50 0.71 -10.21
CA TYR A 470 -7.42 0.62 -11.17
C TYR A 470 -7.92 0.64 -12.62
N THR A 471 -8.04 1.85 -13.17
CA THR A 471 -8.58 2.11 -14.52
C THR A 471 -7.75 1.46 -15.63
N LYS A 472 -6.42 1.36 -15.48
CA LYS A 472 -5.53 0.73 -16.48
C LYS A 472 -5.84 -0.74 -16.71
N ALA A 473 -6.19 -1.50 -15.67
CA ALA A 473 -6.62 -2.89 -15.83
C ALA A 473 -7.94 -3.00 -16.59
N LYS A 474 -8.91 -2.09 -16.35
CA LYS A 474 -10.17 -2.02 -17.10
C LYS A 474 -9.93 -1.71 -18.59
N LYS A 475 -9.06 -0.72 -18.89
CA LYS A 475 -8.64 -0.41 -20.27
C LYS A 475 -8.01 -1.64 -20.95
N THR A 476 -7.06 -2.28 -20.26
CA THR A 476 -6.38 -3.49 -20.78
C THR A 476 -7.38 -4.62 -21.04
N LYS A 477 -8.36 -4.84 -20.15
CA LYS A 477 -9.46 -5.80 -20.36
C LYS A 477 -10.25 -5.50 -21.63
N ALA A 478 -10.66 -4.25 -21.83
CA ALA A 478 -11.41 -3.86 -23.01
C ALA A 478 -10.61 -4.05 -24.30
N THR A 479 -9.30 -3.74 -24.28
CA THR A 479 -8.43 -4.02 -25.44
C THR A 479 -8.34 -5.51 -25.74
N ALA A 480 -8.23 -6.37 -24.73
CA ALA A 480 -8.20 -7.82 -24.89
C ALA A 480 -9.52 -8.37 -25.44
N LEU A 481 -10.68 -7.85 -24.97
CA LEU A 481 -12.01 -8.20 -25.48
C LEU A 481 -12.21 -7.77 -26.94
N GLY A 482 -11.74 -6.57 -27.31
CA GLY A 482 -11.81 -6.12 -28.70
C GLY A 482 -10.98 -7.02 -29.61
N GLN A 483 -9.75 -7.35 -29.19
CA GLN A 483 -8.86 -8.23 -29.96
C GLN A 483 -9.32 -9.70 -29.99
N SER A 484 -10.10 -10.17 -29.01
CA SER A 484 -10.76 -11.49 -29.08
C SER A 484 -11.90 -11.54 -30.09
N GLY A 485 -12.39 -10.39 -30.56
CA GLY A 485 -13.52 -10.25 -31.48
C GLY A 485 -14.81 -9.77 -30.80
N ASP A 486 -14.82 -9.68 -29.47
CA ASP A 486 -15.97 -9.29 -28.66
C ASP A 486 -16.07 -7.76 -28.51
N TRP A 487 -16.11 -7.06 -29.64
CA TRP A 487 -16.12 -5.60 -29.69
C TRP A 487 -17.32 -4.96 -28.98
N GLU A 488 -18.46 -5.68 -28.89
CA GLU A 488 -19.63 -5.20 -28.13
C GLU A 488 -19.34 -5.10 -26.64
N ALA A 489 -18.66 -6.12 -26.07
CA ALA A 489 -18.28 -6.12 -24.67
C ALA A 489 -17.19 -5.07 -24.40
N ALA A 490 -16.23 -4.92 -25.32
CA ALA A 490 -15.18 -3.91 -25.21
C ALA A 490 -15.74 -2.47 -25.16
N VAL A 491 -16.69 -2.13 -26.05
CA VAL A 491 -17.33 -0.81 -26.06
C VAL A 491 -18.12 -0.56 -24.77
N ARG A 492 -18.81 -1.58 -24.24
CA ARG A 492 -19.57 -1.46 -22.99
C ARG A 492 -18.65 -1.11 -21.81
N GLU A 493 -17.57 -1.87 -21.62
CA GLU A 493 -16.60 -1.65 -20.55
C GLU A 493 -15.92 -0.26 -20.65
N LEU A 494 -15.57 0.18 -21.86
CA LEU A 494 -14.98 1.51 -22.07
C LEU A 494 -15.99 2.64 -21.82
N LYS A 495 -17.28 2.46 -22.15
CA LYS A 495 -18.33 3.44 -21.85
C LYS A 495 -18.59 3.56 -20.35
N GLU A 496 -18.64 2.43 -19.64
CA GLU A 496 -18.73 2.42 -18.17
C GLU A 496 -17.53 3.16 -17.54
N LEU A 497 -16.33 2.98 -18.10
CA LEU A 497 -15.14 3.72 -17.66
C LEU A 497 -15.24 5.21 -17.99
N GLN A 498 -15.79 5.58 -19.16
CA GLN A 498 -15.99 6.98 -19.55
C GLN A 498 -17.00 7.70 -18.66
N GLU A 499 -18.04 6.99 -18.20
CA GLU A 499 -19.03 7.52 -17.26
C GLU A 499 -18.42 7.74 -15.86
N GLN A 500 -17.52 6.85 -15.43
CA GLN A 500 -16.77 7.00 -14.18
C GLN A 500 -15.81 8.19 -14.24
N ASP A 501 -15.10 8.39 -15.35
CA ASP A 501 -14.11 9.46 -15.54
C ASP A 501 -14.37 10.29 -16.82
N PRO A 502 -15.37 11.20 -16.83
CA PRO A 502 -15.73 11.97 -18.03
C PRO A 502 -14.64 12.94 -18.53
N GLN A 503 -13.66 13.26 -17.68
CA GLN A 503 -12.58 14.20 -18.01
C GLN A 503 -11.40 13.54 -18.75
N ASP A 504 -11.28 12.20 -18.74
CA ASP A 504 -10.18 11.53 -19.42
C ASP A 504 -10.46 11.39 -20.93
N GLY A 505 -9.89 12.32 -21.70
CA GLY A 505 -9.98 12.33 -23.16
C GLY A 505 -9.34 11.11 -23.85
N SER A 506 -8.49 10.32 -23.16
CA SER A 506 -7.96 9.05 -23.69
C SER A 506 -9.06 8.02 -23.83
N ILE A 507 -9.93 7.90 -22.82
CA ILE A 507 -11.02 6.93 -22.83
C ILE A 507 -11.98 7.25 -23.96
N ALA A 508 -12.33 8.53 -24.15
CA ALA A 508 -13.20 8.95 -25.25
C ALA A 508 -12.62 8.63 -26.65
N LYS A 509 -11.28 8.58 -26.80
CA LYS A 509 -10.63 8.15 -28.04
C LYS A 509 -10.67 6.63 -28.18
N GLU A 510 -10.42 5.90 -27.11
CA GLU A 510 -10.49 4.43 -27.07
C GLU A 510 -11.91 3.91 -27.36
N VAL A 511 -12.94 4.54 -26.79
CA VAL A 511 -14.36 4.27 -27.09
C VAL A 511 -14.63 4.45 -28.58
N ARG A 512 -14.25 5.61 -29.15
CA ARG A 512 -14.44 5.88 -30.59
C ARG A 512 -13.73 4.84 -31.47
N LYS A 513 -12.52 4.44 -31.10
CA LYS A 513 -11.77 3.39 -31.81
C LYS A 513 -12.49 2.04 -31.72
N ALA A 514 -12.93 1.64 -30.53
CA ALA A 514 -13.66 0.39 -30.33
C ALA A 514 -15.02 0.38 -31.05
N GLU A 515 -15.74 1.51 -31.09
CA GLU A 515 -16.98 1.65 -31.86
C GLU A 515 -16.76 1.57 -33.37
N LEU A 516 -15.66 2.15 -33.86
CA LEU A 516 -15.28 2.02 -35.27
C LEU A 516 -14.99 0.56 -35.63
N GLU A 517 -14.22 -0.15 -34.79
CA GLU A 517 -13.94 -1.57 -35.01
C GLU A 517 -15.20 -2.44 -34.85
N LEU A 518 -16.12 -2.09 -33.95
CA LEU A 518 -17.43 -2.73 -33.85
C LEU A 518 -18.27 -2.54 -35.12
N LYS A 519 -18.28 -1.34 -35.69
CA LYS A 519 -18.95 -1.08 -36.98
C LYS A 519 -18.31 -1.90 -38.11
N LYS A 520 -16.98 -2.02 -38.13
CA LYS A 520 -16.26 -2.87 -39.08
C LYS A 520 -16.57 -4.35 -38.89
N SER A 521 -16.66 -4.84 -37.65
CA SER A 521 -16.95 -6.24 -37.36
C SER A 521 -18.39 -6.62 -37.69
N LYS A 522 -19.32 -5.67 -37.56
CA LYS A 522 -20.74 -5.82 -37.94
C LYS A 522 -20.98 -5.64 -39.44
N ARG A 523 -20.00 -5.11 -40.19
CA ARG A 523 -20.15 -4.87 -41.62
C ARG A 523 -20.21 -6.21 -42.35
N LYS A 524 -21.33 -6.47 -43.02
CA LYS A 524 -21.50 -7.62 -43.90
C LYS A 524 -20.52 -7.52 -45.07
N ASP A 525 -19.78 -8.59 -45.35
CA ASP A 525 -18.92 -8.70 -46.53
C ASP A 525 -19.74 -9.31 -47.69
N TYR A 526 -20.35 -8.45 -48.50
CA TYR A 526 -21.26 -8.85 -49.58
C TYR A 526 -20.60 -9.74 -50.64
N TYR A 527 -19.29 -9.56 -50.91
CA TYR A 527 -18.54 -10.43 -51.82
C TYR A 527 -18.42 -11.85 -51.25
N LYS A 528 -18.16 -11.96 -49.95
CA LYS A 528 -18.10 -13.25 -49.24
C LYS A 528 -19.47 -13.93 -49.17
N ILE A 529 -20.56 -13.16 -49.02
CA ILE A 529 -21.94 -13.67 -49.03
C ILE A 529 -22.30 -14.29 -50.39
N LEU A 530 -21.91 -13.65 -51.50
CA LEU A 530 -22.14 -14.16 -52.85
C LEU A 530 -21.10 -15.21 -53.30
N GLY A 531 -20.00 -15.38 -52.56
CA GLY A 531 -18.93 -16.31 -52.89
C GLY A 531 -18.12 -15.90 -54.12
N VAL A 532 -17.96 -14.59 -54.33
CA VAL A 532 -17.20 -13.99 -55.45
C VAL A 532 -15.98 -13.25 -54.95
N GLU A 533 -14.94 -13.17 -55.77
CA GLU A 533 -13.74 -12.40 -55.46
C GLU A 533 -14.03 -10.89 -55.55
N LYS A 534 -13.20 -10.06 -54.91
CA LYS A 534 -13.45 -8.61 -54.78
C LYS A 534 -13.33 -7.85 -56.12
N ASP A 535 -12.72 -8.47 -57.11
CA ASP A 535 -12.52 -8.01 -58.48
C ASP A 535 -13.51 -8.65 -59.47
N ALA A 536 -14.54 -9.35 -58.99
CA ALA A 536 -15.49 -10.04 -59.84
C ALA A 536 -16.32 -9.09 -60.73
N ASP A 537 -16.41 -9.41 -62.02
CA ASP A 537 -17.20 -8.65 -62.99
C ASP A 537 -18.72 -8.77 -62.72
N GLU A 538 -19.50 -7.79 -63.18
CA GLU A 538 -20.96 -7.74 -63.02
C GLU A 538 -21.67 -9.04 -63.48
N ASN A 539 -21.18 -9.65 -64.56
CA ASN A 539 -21.69 -10.92 -65.07
C ASN A 539 -21.40 -12.11 -64.13
N GLN A 540 -20.26 -12.09 -63.44
CA GLN A 540 -19.88 -13.09 -62.44
C GLN A 540 -20.74 -12.94 -61.17
N ILE A 541 -20.97 -11.70 -60.72
CA ILE A 541 -21.85 -11.36 -59.60
C ILE A 541 -23.30 -11.83 -59.90
N LYS A 542 -23.85 -11.53 -61.08
CA LYS A 542 -25.17 -12.02 -61.55
C LYS A 542 -25.27 -13.54 -61.60
N LYS A 543 -24.20 -14.23 -62.01
CA LYS A 543 -24.17 -15.69 -62.06
C LYS A 543 -24.10 -16.30 -60.67
N ALA A 544 -23.30 -15.72 -59.78
CA ALA A 544 -23.17 -16.14 -58.39
C ALA A 544 -24.48 -15.93 -57.61
N TYR A 545 -25.14 -14.78 -57.76
CA TYR A 545 -26.45 -14.51 -57.18
C TYR A 545 -27.49 -15.54 -57.60
N ARG A 546 -27.65 -15.80 -58.90
CA ARG A 546 -28.62 -16.81 -59.39
C ARG A 546 -28.35 -18.19 -58.80
N LYS A 547 -27.08 -18.57 -58.70
CA LYS A 547 -26.69 -19.85 -58.11
C LYS A 547 -27.01 -19.90 -56.61
N ALA A 548 -26.65 -18.86 -55.85
CA ALA A 548 -26.88 -18.77 -54.41
C ALA A 548 -28.38 -18.67 -54.07
N ALA A 549 -29.15 -17.89 -54.82
CA ALA A 549 -30.60 -17.74 -54.66
C ALA A 549 -31.37 -19.06 -54.89
N ILE A 550 -30.94 -19.88 -55.85
CA ILE A 550 -31.57 -21.19 -56.12
C ILE A 550 -31.26 -22.21 -55.02
N ILE A 551 -30.11 -22.09 -54.34
CA ILE A 551 -29.67 -23.01 -53.28
C ILE A 551 -30.30 -22.62 -51.95
N HIS A 552 -30.31 -21.33 -51.62
CA HIS A 552 -30.78 -20.80 -50.33
C HIS A 552 -32.25 -20.33 -50.35
N HIS A 553 -33.02 -20.68 -51.39
CA HIS A 553 -34.44 -20.29 -51.46
C HIS A 553 -35.24 -20.89 -50.27
N PRO A 554 -36.12 -20.10 -49.61
CA PRO A 554 -36.90 -20.57 -48.46
C PRO A 554 -37.74 -21.82 -48.77
N ASP A 555 -38.39 -21.87 -49.94
CA ASP A 555 -39.22 -23.02 -50.35
C ASP A 555 -38.44 -24.34 -50.52
N LYS A 556 -37.13 -24.28 -50.73
CA LYS A 556 -36.28 -25.49 -50.86
C LYS A 556 -35.67 -25.94 -49.54
N ASN A 557 -35.65 -25.06 -48.53
CA ASN A 557 -35.14 -25.35 -47.20
C ASN A 557 -36.18 -24.97 -46.12
N PRO A 558 -37.38 -25.60 -46.13
CA PRO A 558 -38.46 -25.23 -45.22
C PRO A 558 -38.18 -25.54 -43.74
N ASP A 559 -37.21 -26.43 -43.46
CA ASP A 559 -36.82 -26.83 -42.10
C ASP A 559 -35.68 -25.96 -41.50
N ASP A 560 -35.08 -25.06 -42.29
CA ASP A 560 -33.98 -24.18 -41.85
C ASP A 560 -34.50 -22.76 -41.60
N GLU A 561 -34.71 -22.43 -40.33
CA GLU A 561 -35.22 -21.13 -39.86
C GLU A 561 -34.31 -19.95 -40.28
N GLN A 562 -33.02 -20.22 -40.56
CA GLN A 562 -32.06 -19.21 -41.02
C GLN A 562 -31.98 -19.10 -42.55
N ALA A 563 -32.66 -19.95 -43.31
CA ALA A 563 -32.64 -19.90 -44.78
C ALA A 563 -33.25 -18.60 -45.32
N ALA A 564 -34.32 -18.10 -44.68
CA ALA A 564 -34.94 -16.83 -45.04
C ALA A 564 -34.01 -15.63 -44.83
N GLU A 565 -33.25 -15.61 -43.73
CA GLU A 565 -32.27 -14.55 -43.45
C GLU A 565 -31.10 -14.60 -44.44
N ARG A 566 -30.55 -15.79 -44.73
CA ARG A 566 -29.48 -15.92 -45.73
C ARG A 566 -29.93 -15.53 -47.13
N PHE A 567 -31.16 -15.86 -47.52
CA PHE A 567 -31.72 -15.43 -48.80
C PHE A 567 -31.86 -13.91 -48.90
N LYS A 568 -32.30 -13.27 -47.80
CA LYS A 568 -32.37 -11.81 -47.71
C LYS A 568 -30.98 -11.17 -47.83
N ASP A 569 -29.98 -11.71 -47.15
CA ASP A 569 -28.59 -11.23 -47.22
C ASP A 569 -28.00 -11.40 -48.63
N ILE A 570 -28.33 -12.48 -49.34
CA ILE A 570 -27.93 -12.73 -50.74
C ILE A 570 -28.57 -11.69 -51.68
N GLY A 571 -29.83 -11.35 -51.47
CA GLY A 571 -30.54 -10.30 -52.21
C GLY A 571 -29.91 -8.92 -51.98
N GLU A 572 -29.70 -8.56 -50.72
CA GLU A 572 -29.05 -7.30 -50.30
C GLU A 572 -27.64 -7.19 -50.90
N ALA A 573 -26.87 -8.29 -50.90
CA ALA A 573 -25.55 -8.33 -51.49
C ALA A 573 -25.56 -8.10 -53.01
N TYR A 574 -26.50 -8.70 -53.73
CA TYR A 574 -26.61 -8.53 -55.18
C TYR A 574 -27.04 -7.12 -55.56
N GLU A 575 -28.05 -6.56 -54.89
CA GLU A 575 -28.52 -5.20 -55.13
C GLU A 575 -27.37 -4.19 -54.97
N THR A 576 -26.66 -4.28 -53.84
CA THR A 576 -25.54 -3.40 -53.52
C THR A 576 -24.35 -3.54 -54.49
N LEU A 577 -24.04 -4.76 -54.95
CA LEU A 577 -22.90 -5.02 -55.84
C LEU A 577 -23.22 -4.86 -57.32
N SER A 578 -24.50 -4.84 -57.70
CA SER A 578 -24.95 -4.66 -59.08
C SER A 578 -25.06 -3.19 -59.50
N ASP A 579 -25.10 -2.27 -58.53
CA ASP A 579 -25.13 -0.83 -58.78
C ASP A 579 -23.71 -0.28 -59.09
N PRO A 580 -23.51 0.41 -60.23
CA PRO A 580 -22.20 0.88 -60.69
C PRO A 580 -21.56 1.96 -59.80
N GLU A 581 -22.31 2.62 -58.91
CA GLU A 581 -21.77 3.58 -57.93
C GLU A 581 -21.03 2.90 -56.76
N TYR A 582 -21.34 1.64 -56.44
CA TYR A 582 -20.73 0.90 -55.33
C TYR A 582 -19.62 -0.08 -55.77
N ALA A 583 -19.42 -0.23 -57.10
CA ALA A 583 -18.45 -1.14 -57.71
C ALA A 583 -17.00 -0.60 -57.77
N THR A 584 -16.73 0.61 -57.28
CA THR A 584 -15.35 1.11 -57.15
C THR A 584 -14.69 0.54 -55.89
N PRO A 585 -13.37 0.20 -55.93
CA PRO A 585 -12.66 -0.29 -54.77
C PRO A 585 -12.79 0.72 -53.64
N LEU A 586 -13.45 0.28 -52.58
CA LEU A 586 -13.89 1.05 -51.42
C LEU A 586 -12.71 1.45 -50.50
N GLY A 587 -11.59 1.86 -51.08
CA GLY A 587 -10.35 2.24 -50.43
C GLY A 587 -10.14 3.77 -50.33
N SER A 588 -10.96 4.59 -50.99
CA SER A 588 -10.80 6.06 -50.99
C SER A 588 -11.87 6.84 -50.23
N LEU A 589 -12.92 6.19 -49.70
CA LEU A 589 -14.03 6.87 -49.01
C LEU A 589 -13.88 6.82 -47.48
N ILE A 590 -12.69 7.15 -46.97
CA ILE A 590 -12.38 7.04 -45.53
C ILE A 590 -12.74 8.30 -44.73
N ASP A 591 -13.09 9.43 -45.35
CA ASP A 591 -13.27 10.70 -44.60
C ASP A 591 -14.68 11.33 -44.58
N ASP A 592 -15.67 10.85 -45.35
CA ASP A 592 -16.93 11.62 -45.56
C ASP A 592 -18.25 10.94 -45.13
N THR A 593 -18.21 9.86 -44.34
CA THR A 593 -19.44 9.13 -43.97
C THR A 593 -20.12 9.61 -42.67
N ASP A 594 -19.94 10.87 -42.26
CA ASP A 594 -20.65 11.41 -41.09
C ASP A 594 -22.03 12.02 -41.43
N SER A 595 -22.48 11.95 -42.69
CA SER A 595 -23.75 12.62 -43.12
C SER A 595 -24.70 11.79 -44.00
N ARG A 596 -24.39 10.54 -44.36
CA ARG A 596 -25.18 9.80 -45.38
C ARG A 596 -25.85 8.51 -44.91
N THR A 597 -25.54 7.98 -43.73
CA THR A 597 -26.16 6.74 -43.24
C THR A 597 -27.58 6.94 -42.68
N GLU A 598 -28.01 8.17 -42.39
CA GLU A 598 -29.40 8.43 -41.97
C GLU A 598 -30.42 8.38 -43.13
N ASN A 599 -29.98 8.52 -44.39
CA ASN A 599 -30.91 8.61 -45.52
C ASN A 599 -31.31 7.27 -46.15
N VAL A 600 -30.61 6.18 -45.85
CA VAL A 600 -30.90 4.88 -46.49
C VAL A 600 -32.04 4.14 -45.77
N HIS A 601 -32.19 4.31 -44.45
CA HIS A 601 -33.31 3.73 -43.71
C HIS A 601 -34.66 4.43 -43.98
N GLY A 602 -34.65 5.69 -44.43
CA GLY A 602 -35.85 6.47 -44.72
C GLY A 602 -36.52 6.17 -46.08
N MET A 603 -35.79 5.55 -47.02
CA MET A 603 -36.28 5.37 -48.39
C MET A 603 -37.01 4.05 -48.65
N ILE A 604 -36.83 3.04 -47.79
CA ILE A 604 -37.46 1.72 -47.95
C ILE A 604 -38.92 1.73 -47.47
N ALA A 605 -39.33 2.67 -46.62
CA ALA A 605 -40.69 2.74 -46.07
C ALA A 605 -41.77 3.32 -47.03
N VAL A 606 -41.41 3.78 -48.25
CA VAL A 606 -42.36 4.47 -49.15
C VAL A 606 -42.78 3.63 -50.37
N LYS A 607 -42.28 2.39 -50.52
CA LYS A 607 -42.59 1.54 -51.69
C LYS A 607 -43.26 0.21 -51.37
N THR A 608 -44.03 0.17 -50.28
CA THR A 608 -45.01 -0.89 -50.03
C THR A 608 -46.34 -0.25 -49.61
N LEU A 609 -47.10 0.17 -50.62
CA LEU A 609 -48.57 0.21 -50.63
C LEU A 609 -49.05 -0.56 -51.85
#